data_AF-A0A502DU04-F1
#
_entry.id   AF-A0A502DU04-F1
#
_cell.length_a   1.000
_cell.length_b   1.000
_cell.length_c   1.000
_cell.angle_alpha   90.00
_cell.angle_beta   90.00
_cell.angle_gamma   90.00
#
_symmetry.space_group_name_H-M   'P 1'
#
loop_
_entity.id
_entity.type
_entity.pdbx_description
1 polymer ?
#
loop_
_entity_poly.entity_id
_entity_poly.type
_entity_poly.pdbx_seq_one_letter_code
_entity_poly.pdbx_strand_id
1 'polypeptide(L)'
;MRAVISTMTHDPRLADAFRAGVIDWRRTQMTELLHRGIERGDVRADVPMDIACELAQSVLFHRLLIRGEPLTDQLAVRLVDEVLIPLTAP
;
A
#
# COMPACT_ATOMS: atom_id res chain seq x y z
N MET A 1 15.06 -2.90 -2.92
CA MET A 1 14.13 -2.28 -1.94
C MET A 1 14.72 -2.11 -0.55
N ARG A 2 15.14 -3.18 0.16
CA ARG A 2 15.69 -3.06 1.54
C ARG A 2 16.86 -2.09 1.66
N ALA A 3 17.84 -2.18 0.76
CA ALA A 3 18.99 -1.27 0.75
C ALA A 3 18.56 0.20 0.63
N VAL A 4 17.69 0.52 -0.33
CA VAL A 4 17.16 1.88 -0.54
C VAL A 4 16.49 2.41 0.73
N ILE A 5 15.61 1.61 1.35
CA ILE A 5 14.90 2.00 2.58
C ILE A 5 15.88 2.20 3.75
N SER A 6 16.91 1.34 3.85
CA SER A 6 17.97 1.49 4.86
C SER A 6 18.86 2.72 4.62
N THR A 7 19.10 3.11 3.36
CA THR A 7 19.89 4.31 3.05
C THR A 7 19.12 5.59 3.35
N MET A 8 17.80 5.58 3.16
CA MET A 8 16.94 6.74 3.48
C MET A 8 17.01 7.19 4.94
N THR A 9 17.37 6.32 5.89
CA THR A 9 17.52 6.72 7.30
C THR A 9 18.73 7.61 7.54
N HIS A 10 19.69 7.62 6.61
CA HIS A 10 20.95 8.38 6.71
C HIS A 10 21.10 9.43 5.60
N ASP A 11 20.21 9.43 4.59
CA ASP A 11 20.17 10.39 3.49
C ASP A 11 18.76 11.00 3.37
N PRO A 12 18.55 12.20 3.95
CA PRO A 12 17.27 12.90 3.88
C PRO A 12 16.83 13.23 2.45
N ARG A 13 17.77 13.50 1.53
CA ARG A 13 17.44 13.82 0.14
C ARG A 13 16.88 12.60 -0.58
N LEU A 14 17.49 11.44 -0.35
CA LEU A 14 16.96 10.17 -0.85
C LEU A 14 15.59 9.87 -0.23
N ALA A 15 15.41 10.15 1.06
CA ALA A 15 14.13 9.93 1.74
C ALA A 15 13.01 10.78 1.12
N ASP A 16 13.28 12.05 0.86
CA ASP A 16 12.30 12.97 0.26
C ASP A 16 11.99 12.60 -1.18
N ALA A 17 13.01 12.27 -1.98
CA ALA A 17 12.83 11.80 -3.35
C ALA A 17 12.00 10.50 -3.40
N PHE A 18 12.20 9.59 -2.45
CA PHE A 18 11.43 8.35 -2.37
C PHE A 18 9.96 8.60 -1.96
N ARG A 19 9.71 9.47 -0.99
CA ARG A 19 8.34 9.84 -0.59
C ARG A 19 7.60 10.49 -1.76
N ALA A 20 8.17 11.54 -2.33
CA ALA A 20 7.55 12.30 -3.42
C ALA A 20 7.40 11.47 -4.71
N GLY A 21 8.39 10.65 -5.04
CA GLY A 21 8.39 9.91 -6.30
C GLY A 21 7.62 8.59 -6.24
N VAL A 22 7.74 7.84 -5.15
CA VAL A 22 7.23 6.46 -5.06
C VAL A 22 5.98 6.39 -4.20
N ILE A 23 6.00 6.96 -3.00
CA ILE A 23 4.88 6.85 -2.06
C ILE A 23 3.69 7.68 -2.52
N ASP A 24 3.91 8.93 -2.89
CA ASP A 24 2.83 9.84 -3.31
C ASP A 24 2.21 9.39 -4.64
N TRP A 25 3.04 8.95 -5.59
CA TRP A 25 2.55 8.35 -6.84
C TRP A 25 1.67 7.12 -6.54
N ARG A 26 2.14 6.20 -5.69
CA ARG A 26 1.38 5.00 -5.34
C ARG A 26 0.06 5.35 -4.65
N ARG A 27 0.07 6.28 -3.70
CA ARG A 27 -1.14 6.75 -3.02
C ARG A 27 -2.16 7.25 -4.05
N THR A 28 -1.71 8.11 -4.97
CA THR A 28 -2.57 8.63 -6.06
C THR A 28 -3.19 7.50 -6.89
N GLN A 29 -2.39 6.50 -7.29
CA GLN A 29 -2.89 5.37 -8.08
C GLN A 29 -3.93 4.53 -7.32
N MET A 30 -3.73 4.31 -6.02
CA MET A 30 -4.67 3.52 -5.20
C MET A 30 -5.96 4.29 -4.93
N THR A 31 -5.86 5.59 -4.66
CA THR A 31 -7.03 6.46 -4.52
C THR A 31 -7.89 6.45 -5.79
N GLU A 32 -7.27 6.57 -6.96
CA GLU A 32 -7.98 6.50 -8.25
C GLU A 32 -8.62 5.12 -8.49
N LEU A 33 -7.94 4.03 -8.09
CA LEU A 33 -8.50 2.68 -8.19
C LEU A 33 -9.75 2.50 -7.31
N LEU A 34 -9.70 2.99 -6.07
CA LEU A 34 -10.82 2.91 -5.13
C LEU A 34 -11.98 3.82 -5.57
N HIS A 35 -11.71 5.02 -6.08
CA HIS A 35 -12.75 5.90 -6.64
C HIS A 35 -13.51 5.23 -7.79
N ARG A 36 -12.80 4.62 -8.75
CA ARG A 36 -13.45 3.85 -9.82
C ARG A 36 -14.25 2.67 -9.29
N GLY A 37 -13.85 2.07 -8.17
CA GLY A 37 -14.62 1.05 -7.48
C GLY A 37 -15.94 1.60 -6.90
N ILE A 38 -15.89 2.78 -6.29
CA ILE A 38 -17.07 3.47 -5.76
C ILE A 38 -18.04 3.81 -6.89
N GLU A 39 -17.54 4.35 -8.01
CA GLU A 39 -18.35 4.70 -9.18
C GLU A 39 -19.08 3.48 -9.78
N ARG A 40 -18.48 2.28 -9.71
CA ARG A 40 -19.10 1.04 -10.16
C ARG A 40 -20.04 0.40 -9.12
N GLY A 41 -19.98 0.83 -7.87
CA GLY A 41 -20.67 0.19 -6.74
C GLY A 41 -19.96 -1.06 -6.20
N ASP A 42 -18.69 -1.29 -6.57
CA ASP A 42 -17.88 -2.38 -6.03
C ASP A 42 -17.25 -2.03 -4.67
N VAL A 43 -17.21 -0.74 -4.33
CA VAL A 43 -16.61 -0.21 -3.09
C VAL A 43 -17.58 0.72 -2.38
N ARG A 44 -17.70 0.60 -1.06
CA ARG A 44 -18.53 1.50 -0.22
C ARG A 44 -18.03 2.95 -0.28
N ALA A 45 -18.96 3.89 -0.35
CA ALA A 45 -18.66 5.32 -0.51
C ALA A 45 -17.96 5.95 0.71
N ASP A 46 -18.09 5.35 1.89
CA ASP A 46 -17.50 5.79 3.16
C ASP A 46 -16.24 5.00 3.54
N VAL A 47 -15.60 4.35 2.56
CA VAL A 47 -14.32 3.65 2.77
C VAL A 47 -13.27 4.61 3.36
N PRO A 48 -12.51 4.21 4.39
CA PRO A 48 -11.42 5.03 4.92
C PRO A 48 -10.25 5.02 3.93
N MET A 49 -10.27 5.98 2.99
CA MET A 49 -9.39 6.02 1.81
C MET A 49 -7.89 6.05 2.17
N ASP A 50 -7.53 6.83 3.19
CA ASP A 50 -6.17 6.96 3.70
C ASP A 50 -5.61 5.63 4.20
N ILE A 51 -6.40 4.90 5.00
CA ILE A 51 -6.02 3.60 5.54
C ILE A 51 -6.02 2.53 4.45
N ALA A 52 -7.07 2.48 3.63
CA ALA A 52 -7.24 1.47 2.58
C ALA A 52 -6.10 1.49 1.56
N CYS A 53 -5.61 2.69 1.19
CA CYS A 53 -4.49 2.83 0.24
C CYS A 53 -3.15 2.31 0.80
N GLU A 54 -2.98 2.30 2.11
CA GLU A 54 -1.69 1.98 2.75
C GLU A 54 -1.62 0.58 3.35
N LEU A 55 -2.76 -0.01 3.72
CA LEU A 55 -2.83 -1.21 4.53
C LEU A 55 -2.03 -2.40 3.97
N ALA A 56 -2.25 -2.76 2.70
CA ALA A 56 -1.53 -3.86 2.07
C ALA A 56 -0.03 -3.57 1.97
N GLN A 57 0.37 -2.34 1.62
CA GLN A 57 1.78 -1.93 1.58
C GLN A 57 2.45 -2.09 2.94
N SER A 58 1.77 -1.66 4.01
CA SER A 58 2.29 -1.71 5.37
C SER A 58 2.61 -3.13 5.81
N VAL A 59 1.75 -4.11 5.48
CA VAL A 59 2.02 -5.53 5.75
C VAL A 59 3.22 -6.03 4.94
N LEU A 60 3.32 -5.68 3.66
CA LEU A 60 4.45 -6.05 2.80
C LEU A 60 5.77 -5.48 3.34
N PHE A 61 5.79 -4.21 3.76
CA PHE A 61 6.97 -3.59 4.35
C PHE A 61 7.32 -4.18 5.70
N HIS A 62 6.35 -4.47 6.56
CA HIS A 62 6.63 -5.15 7.83
C HIS A 62 7.26 -6.53 7.61
N ARG A 63 6.72 -7.33 6.68
CA ARG A 63 7.30 -8.63 6.33
C ARG A 63 8.71 -8.49 5.78
N LEU A 64 8.91 -7.55 4.86
CA LEU A 64 10.18 -7.33 4.20
C LEU A 64 11.24 -6.80 5.17
N LEU A 65 10.94 -5.78 5.96
CA LEU A 65 11.94 -5.03 6.72
C LEU A 65 12.14 -5.58 8.14
N ILE A 66 11.06 -6.04 8.78
CA ILE A 66 11.09 -6.46 10.18
C ILE A 66 11.23 -7.97 10.28
N ARG A 67 10.33 -8.73 9.63
CA ARG A 67 10.34 -10.21 9.72
C ARG A 67 11.39 -10.86 8.83
N GLY A 68 11.89 -10.14 7.84
CA GLY A 68 12.84 -10.69 6.89
C GLY A 68 12.26 -11.72 5.91
N GLU A 69 10.94 -11.85 5.82
CA GLU A 69 10.23 -12.93 5.10
C GLU A 69 10.08 -12.68 3.60
N PRO A 70 9.93 -13.74 2.80
CA PRO A 70 9.63 -13.60 1.37
C PRO A 70 8.26 -12.97 1.16
N LEU A 71 8.18 -12.11 0.14
CA LEU A 71 6.91 -11.64 -0.40
C LEU A 71 6.50 -12.61 -1.50
N THR A 72 5.32 -13.19 -1.37
CA THR A 72 4.80 -14.19 -2.31
C THR A 72 3.49 -13.72 -2.92
N ASP A 73 3.16 -14.22 -4.10
CA ASP A 73 1.88 -13.92 -4.74
C ASP A 73 0.70 -14.38 -3.86
N GLN A 74 0.86 -15.52 -3.17
CA GLN A 74 -0.12 -16.00 -2.21
C GLN A 74 -0.37 -15.00 -1.07
N LEU A 75 0.66 -14.29 -0.59
CA LEU A 75 0.45 -13.22 0.39
C LEU A 75 -0.36 -12.07 -0.21
N ALA A 76 -0.04 -11.66 -1.45
CA ALA A 76 -0.76 -10.58 -2.11
C ALA A 76 -2.25 -10.92 -2.29
N VAL A 77 -2.56 -12.13 -2.78
CA VAL A 77 -3.94 -12.63 -2.91
C VAL A 77 -4.65 -12.62 -1.56
N ARG A 78 -4.03 -13.16 -0.52
CA ARG A 78 -4.63 -13.16 0.83
C ARG A 78 -4.88 -11.76 1.38
N LEU A 79 -3.97 -10.81 1.16
CA LEU A 79 -4.20 -9.43 1.59
C LEU A 79 -5.36 -8.77 0.85
N VAL A 80 -5.54 -9.08 -0.44
CA VAL A 80 -6.70 -8.60 -1.19
C VAL A 80 -7.98 -9.25 -0.67
N ASP A 81 -8.02 -10.57 -0.61
CA ASP A 81 -9.24 -11.35 -0.32
C ASP A 81 -9.67 -11.28 1.15
N GLU A 82 -8.71 -11.33 2.09
CA GLU A 82 -9.01 -11.41 3.52
C GLU A 82 -9.00 -10.04 4.21
N VAL A 83 -8.48 -8.99 3.56
CA VAL A 83 -8.32 -7.68 4.20
C VAL A 83 -8.91 -6.54 3.37
N LEU A 84 -8.44 -6.33 2.14
CA LEU A 84 -8.89 -5.19 1.35
C LEU A 84 -10.35 -5.33 0.92
N ILE A 85 -10.74 -6.46 0.33
CA ILE A 85 -12.12 -6.70 -0.10
C ILE A 85 -13.09 -6.57 1.08
N PRO A 86 -12.88 -7.24 2.24
CA PRO A 86 -13.76 -7.06 3.40
C PRO A 86 -13.81 -5.63 3.94
N LEU A 87 -12.73 -4.86 3.83
CA LEU A 87 -12.69 -3.47 4.26
C LEU A 87 -13.46 -2.54 3.31
N THR A 88 -13.41 -2.82 2.00
CA THR A 88 -13.88 -1.92 0.95
C THR A 88 -15.24 -2.29 0.36
N ALA A 89 -15.69 -3.54 0.50
CA ALA A 89 -16.95 -4.00 -0.08
C ALA A 89 -18.16 -3.14 0.39
N PRO A 90 -19.23 -3.05 -0.42
CA PRO A 90 -20.46 -2.32 -0.09
C PRO A 90 -21.14 -2.78 1.20
#